data_AF-A0A1F8NVV4-F1
#
_entry.id   AF-A0A1F8NVV4-F1
#
_cell.length_a   1.000
_cell.length_b   1.000
_cell.length_c   1.000
_cell.angle_alpha   90.00
_cell.angle_beta   90.00
_cell.angle_gamma   90.00
#
_symmetry.space_group_name_H-M   'P 1'
#
loop_
_entity.id
_entity.type
_entity.pdbx_description
1 polymer ?
#
loop_
_entity_poly.entity_id
_entity_poly.type
_entity_poly.pdbx_seq_one_letter_code
_entity_poly.pdbx_strand_id
1 'polypeptide(L)'
;MLAQATPRLRFWLTTQASGLVFFAVMGVLGMLVENNDAGCMYVTPAYFMVLAIVYPLTRLRRFGAATAVFLLYATVGSYIEYHMQWVVDRQLASPWGGLGWGLLGVLVGVAADLAFRFLPQAVSPGRRAAITGAVTGGALFVTTYLAMTTLYASPASQQTHFVFFSQRAFFSLGWMLLNGAFAGYTAHALAQRA
;
A
#
# COMPACT_ATOMS: atom_id res chain seq x y z
N MET A 1 26.94 -1.47 6.62
CA MET A 1 26.55 -1.29 8.05
C MET A 1 25.43 -2.24 8.51
N LEU A 2 24.46 -2.67 7.68
CA LEU A 2 23.40 -3.61 8.11
C LEU A 2 23.84 -5.06 8.36
N ALA A 3 25.01 -5.49 7.89
CA ALA A 3 25.48 -6.88 8.02
C ALA A 3 25.81 -7.29 9.46
N GLN A 4 26.04 -6.33 10.37
CA GLN A 4 26.33 -6.56 11.78
C GLN A 4 25.12 -6.38 12.71
N ALA A 5 23.95 -6.01 12.16
CA ALA A 5 22.74 -5.81 12.96
C ALA A 5 22.12 -7.15 13.37
N THR A 6 21.54 -7.21 14.58
CA THR A 6 20.77 -8.38 15.02
C THR A 6 19.58 -8.65 14.07
N PRO A 7 19.11 -9.90 13.94
CA PRO A 7 17.99 -10.22 13.05
C PRO A 7 16.72 -9.40 13.33
N ARG A 8 16.47 -9.04 14.59
CA ARG A 8 15.35 -8.19 14.99
C ARG A 8 15.54 -6.74 14.53
N LEU A 9 16.73 -6.17 14.75
CA LEU A 9 17.03 -4.82 14.30
C LEU A 9 16.95 -4.70 12.77
N ARG A 10 17.52 -5.67 12.05
CA ARG A 10 17.45 -5.71 10.58
C ARG A 10 16.01 -5.77 10.06
N PHE A 11 15.14 -6.54 10.71
CA PHE A 11 13.72 -6.60 10.36
C PHE A 11 13.09 -5.21 10.45
N TRP A 12 13.17 -4.57 11.62
CA TRP A 12 12.55 -3.26 11.84
C TRP A 12 13.16 -2.15 10.97
N LEU A 13 14.48 -2.10 10.81
CA LEU A 13 15.11 -1.11 9.95
C LEU A 13 14.65 -1.25 8.50
N THR A 14 14.56 -2.48 7.98
CA THR A 14 14.16 -2.70 6.58
C THR A 14 12.68 -2.37 6.38
N THR A 15 11.79 -2.83 7.27
CA THR A 15 10.34 -2.59 7.14
C THR A 15 9.98 -1.14 7.36
N GLN A 16 10.61 -0.44 8.31
CA GLN A 16 10.33 0.97 8.57
C GLN A 16 10.98 1.90 7.53
N ALA A 17 12.14 1.55 6.97
CA ALA A 17 12.68 2.28 5.83
C ALA A 17 11.74 2.18 4.61
N SER A 18 11.21 0.98 4.34
CA SER A 18 10.15 0.79 3.34
C SER A 18 8.86 1.54 3.70
N GLY A 19 8.48 1.59 4.97
CA GLY A 19 7.33 2.36 5.47
C GLY A 19 7.48 3.85 5.21
N LEU A 20 8.68 4.41 5.43
CA LEU A 20 9.00 5.80 5.09
C LEU A 20 8.92 6.03 3.58
N VAL A 21 9.43 5.12 2.76
CA VAL A 21 9.30 5.21 1.29
C VAL A 21 7.84 5.17 0.86
N PHE A 22 7.04 4.25 1.40
CA PHE A 22 5.60 4.18 1.12
C PHE A 22 4.91 5.49 1.50
N PHE A 23 5.19 6.02 2.70
CA PHE A 23 4.63 7.28 3.18
C PHE A 23 5.06 8.47 2.29
N ALA A 24 6.32 8.51 1.84
CA ALA A 24 6.81 9.52 0.93
C ALA A 24 6.20 9.41 -0.48
N VAL A 25 5.95 8.20 -0.98
CA VAL A 25 5.23 7.99 -2.24
C VAL A 25 3.81 8.55 -2.11
N MET A 26 3.09 8.21 -1.04
CA MET A 26 1.74 8.72 -0.80
C MET A 26 1.69 10.23 -0.60
N GLY A 27 2.60 10.78 0.19
CA GLY A 27 2.65 12.21 0.49
C GLY A 27 3.18 13.06 -0.67
N VAL A 28 4.27 12.65 -1.31
CA VAL A 28 4.91 13.48 -2.35
C VAL A 28 4.37 13.15 -3.74
N LEU A 29 4.45 11.89 -4.17
CA LEU A 29 3.97 11.52 -5.51
C LEU A 29 2.44 11.62 -5.58
N GLY A 30 1.73 11.26 -4.51
CA GLY A 30 0.28 11.44 -4.43
C GLY A 30 -0.13 12.90 -4.60
N MET A 31 0.46 13.82 -3.83
CA MET A 31 0.18 15.26 -3.98
C MET A 31 0.58 15.80 -5.35
N LEU A 32 1.69 15.35 -5.93
CA LEU A 32 2.07 15.75 -7.30
C LEU A 32 1.04 15.29 -8.33
N VAL A 33 0.49 14.08 -8.18
CA VAL A 33 -0.56 13.57 -9.06
C VAL A 33 -1.80 14.45 -8.97
N GLU A 34 -2.24 14.80 -7.76
CA GLU A 34 -3.42 15.64 -7.54
C GLU A 34 -3.22 17.06 -8.05
N ASN A 35 -2.08 17.69 -7.74
CA ASN A 35 -1.80 19.07 -8.13
C ASN A 35 -1.63 19.28 -9.64
N ASN A 36 -1.47 18.21 -10.42
CA ASN A 36 -1.27 18.29 -11.88
C ASN A 36 -2.40 17.59 -12.65
N ASP A 37 -3.54 17.29 -12.02
CA ASP A 37 -4.67 16.56 -12.61
C ASP A 37 -4.23 15.25 -13.31
N ALA A 38 -3.15 14.63 -12.83
CA ALA A 38 -2.50 13.47 -13.46
C ALA A 38 -3.15 12.13 -13.07
N GLY A 39 -4.36 12.16 -12.50
CA GLY A 39 -5.14 11.00 -12.10
C GLY A 39 -5.41 10.97 -10.59
N CYS A 40 -5.39 9.76 -10.02
CA CYS A 40 -5.74 9.53 -8.62
C CYS A 40 -4.49 9.15 -7.82
N MET A 41 -4.27 9.79 -6.66
CA MET A 41 -3.12 9.54 -5.79
C MET A 41 -2.96 8.07 -5.35
N TYR A 42 -4.06 7.32 -5.30
CA TYR A 42 -4.06 5.89 -4.93
C TYR A 42 -3.88 4.94 -6.13
N VAL A 43 -3.99 5.43 -7.36
CA VAL A 43 -3.95 4.61 -8.59
C VAL A 43 -2.69 4.88 -9.39
N THR A 44 -2.39 6.16 -9.67
CA THR A 44 -1.28 6.54 -10.55
C THR A 44 0.07 6.03 -10.03
N PRO A 45 0.46 6.22 -8.75
CA PRO A 45 1.74 5.74 -8.24
C PRO A 45 1.72 4.28 -7.76
N ALA A 46 0.75 3.45 -8.18
CA ALA A 46 0.56 2.08 -7.68
C ALA A 46 1.82 1.20 -7.74
N TYR A 47 2.64 1.36 -8.78
CA TYR A 47 3.92 0.66 -8.89
C TYR A 47 4.82 0.93 -7.68
N PHE A 48 5.03 2.20 -7.33
CA PHE A 48 5.94 2.59 -6.25
C PHE A 48 5.39 2.23 -4.88
N MET A 49 4.07 2.36 -4.68
CA MET A 49 3.40 1.91 -3.46
C MET A 49 3.62 0.42 -3.23
N VAL A 50 3.29 -0.41 -4.21
CA VAL A 50 3.41 -1.88 -4.09
C VAL A 50 4.87 -2.28 -3.95
N LEU A 51 5.79 -1.62 -4.65
CA LEU A 51 7.22 -1.90 -4.54
C LEU A 51 7.72 -1.68 -3.10
N ALA A 52 7.33 -0.57 -2.48
CA ALA A 52 7.70 -0.27 -1.10
C ALA A 52 7.17 -1.33 -0.12
N ILE A 53 5.94 -1.82 -0.34
CA ILE A 53 5.29 -2.85 0.50
C ILE A 53 5.94 -4.24 0.32
N VAL A 54 6.21 -4.65 -0.92
CA VAL A 54 6.64 -6.01 -1.25
C VAL A 54 8.16 -6.21 -1.14
N TYR A 55 8.96 -5.16 -1.33
CA TYR A 55 10.42 -5.23 -1.19
C TYR A 55 10.92 -5.81 0.15
N PRO A 56 10.47 -5.38 1.34
CA PRO A 56 10.94 -5.95 2.60
C PRO A 56 10.56 -7.42 2.73
N LEU A 57 9.42 -7.82 2.14
CA LEU A 57 8.96 -9.21 2.14
C LEU A 57 9.87 -10.11 1.29
N THR A 58 10.29 -9.68 0.10
CA THR A 58 11.24 -10.43 -0.73
C THR A 58 12.65 -10.42 -0.14
N ARG A 59 13.07 -9.31 0.49
CA ARG A 59 14.39 -9.13 1.08
C ARG A 59 14.59 -9.93 2.37
N LEU A 60 13.60 -9.93 3.25
CA LEU A 60 13.66 -10.59 4.57
C LEU A 60 13.11 -12.01 4.53
N ARG A 61 12.20 -12.32 3.59
CA ARG A 61 11.50 -13.61 3.47
C ARG A 61 10.81 -14.04 4.76
N ARG A 62 10.25 -13.07 5.49
CA ARG A 62 9.54 -13.28 6.76
C ARG A 62 8.12 -12.78 6.66
N PHE A 63 7.18 -13.58 7.17
CA PHE A 63 5.79 -13.17 7.33
C PHE A 63 5.70 -11.97 8.29
N GLY A 64 4.80 -11.03 7.98
CA GLY A 64 4.61 -9.79 8.72
C GLY A 64 5.51 -8.66 8.23
N ALA A 65 6.40 -8.90 7.27
CA ALA A 65 7.30 -7.87 6.76
C ALA A 65 6.52 -6.81 5.96
N ALA A 66 5.55 -7.21 5.13
CA ALA A 66 4.70 -6.27 4.41
C ALA A 66 3.72 -5.56 5.36
N THR A 67 3.13 -6.29 6.31
CA THR A 67 2.28 -5.71 7.36
C THR A 67 3.02 -4.64 8.17
N ALA A 68 4.29 -4.87 8.54
CA ALA A 68 5.07 -3.92 9.32
C ALA A 68 5.40 -2.61 8.59
N VAL A 69 5.35 -2.57 7.25
CA VAL A 69 5.50 -1.33 6.45
C VAL A 69 4.42 -0.31 6.84
N PHE A 70 3.22 -0.78 7.18
CA PHE A 70 2.09 0.08 7.51
C PHE A 70 2.14 0.63 8.93
N LEU A 71 3.13 0.32 9.77
CA LEU A 71 3.19 0.86 11.14
C LEU A 71 3.18 2.39 11.16
N LEU A 72 3.99 3.02 10.29
CA LEU A 72 4.02 4.47 10.16
C LEU A 72 2.69 5.03 9.67
N TYR A 73 2.08 4.39 8.67
CA TYR A 73 0.78 4.80 8.14
C TYR A 73 -0.34 4.64 9.17
N ALA A 74 -0.38 3.52 9.89
CA ALA A 74 -1.38 3.23 10.92
C ALA A 74 -1.27 4.14 12.15
N THR A 75 -0.12 4.78 12.37
CA THR A 75 0.09 5.71 13.47
C THR A 75 -0.03 7.16 13.00
N VAL A 76 0.97 7.65 12.27
CA VAL A 76 1.05 9.03 11.79
C VAL A 76 0.01 9.30 10.70
N GLY A 77 -0.15 8.38 9.75
CA GLY A 77 -1.14 8.52 8.67
C GLY A 77 -2.57 8.59 9.23
N SER A 78 -2.95 7.68 10.14
CA SER A 78 -4.28 7.71 10.78
C SER A 78 -4.57 9.04 11.49
N TYR A 79 -3.56 9.65 12.13
CA TYR A 79 -3.71 10.97 12.74
C TYR A 79 -3.92 12.07 11.70
N ILE A 80 -3.16 12.04 10.60
CA ILE A 80 -3.33 13.00 9.50
C ILE A 80 -4.71 12.87 8.87
N GLU A 81 -5.16 11.64 8.61
CA GLU A 81 -6.51 11.37 8.08
C GLU A 81 -7.58 11.88 9.04
N TYR A 82 -7.45 11.62 10.34
CA TYR A 82 -8.34 12.19 11.35
C TYR A 82 -8.32 13.72 11.33
N HIS A 83 -7.14 14.34 11.33
CA HIS A 83 -7.05 15.79 11.41
C HIS A 83 -7.62 16.45 10.15
N MET A 84 -7.19 16.03 8.96
CA MET A 84 -7.67 16.61 7.71
C MET A 84 -9.13 16.26 7.45
N GLN A 85 -9.49 14.98 7.44
CA GLN A 85 -10.80 14.53 6.95
C GLN A 85 -11.90 14.63 8.00
N TRP A 86 -11.60 14.64 9.31
CA TRP A 86 -12.61 14.80 10.37
C TRP A 86 -12.59 16.19 11.02
N VAL A 87 -11.44 16.77 11.32
CA VAL A 87 -11.38 18.07 12.03
C VAL A 87 -11.53 19.24 11.06
N VAL A 88 -10.74 19.25 9.97
CA VAL A 88 -10.68 20.36 9.01
C VAL A 88 -11.83 20.27 7.99
N ASP A 89 -11.86 19.22 7.17
CA ASP A 89 -12.75 19.13 6.01
C ASP A 89 -14.13 18.52 6.31
N ARG A 90 -14.29 17.89 7.49
CA ARG A 90 -15.56 17.33 7.98
C ARG A 90 -16.23 16.34 7.03
N GLN A 91 -15.43 15.50 6.36
CA GLN A 91 -15.89 14.55 5.36
C GLN A 91 -16.10 13.12 5.91
N LEU A 92 -15.36 12.73 6.94
CA LEU A 92 -15.53 11.42 7.58
C LEU A 92 -16.89 11.32 8.28
N ALA A 93 -17.49 10.14 8.25
CA ALA A 93 -18.74 9.85 8.96
C ALA A 93 -18.55 9.81 10.50
N SER A 94 -17.32 9.60 10.95
CA SER A 94 -16.97 9.38 12.35
C SER A 94 -15.49 9.74 12.60
N PRO A 95 -15.12 10.21 13.81
CA PRO A 95 -13.71 10.44 14.16
C PRO A 95 -12.87 9.16 14.07
N TRP A 96 -13.50 7.99 14.21
CA TRP A 96 -12.85 6.69 14.07
C TRP A 96 -12.45 6.36 12.63
N GLY A 97 -12.92 7.12 11.63
CA GLY A 97 -12.58 6.93 10.23
C GLY A 97 -11.07 7.01 9.94
N GLY A 98 -10.34 7.89 10.63
CA GLY A 98 -8.88 7.98 10.49
C GLY A 98 -8.17 6.69 10.92
N LEU A 99 -8.62 6.08 12.03
CA LEU A 99 -8.11 4.76 12.46
C LEU A 99 -8.54 3.65 11.50
N GLY A 100 -9.75 3.74 10.95
CA GLY A 100 -10.23 2.83 9.90
C GLY A 100 -9.30 2.78 8.70
N TRP A 101 -8.87 3.94 8.19
CA TRP A 101 -7.88 4.03 7.11
C TRP A 101 -6.57 3.34 7.46
N GLY A 102 -6.03 3.57 8.66
CA GLY A 102 -4.82 2.90 9.13
C GLY A 102 -4.94 1.38 9.14
N LEU A 103 -6.05 0.86 9.67
CA LEU A 103 -6.32 -0.58 9.73
C LEU A 103 -6.51 -1.21 8.35
N LEU A 104 -7.18 -0.51 7.43
CA LEU A 104 -7.33 -0.96 6.04
C LEU A 104 -5.96 -1.08 5.35
N GLY A 105 -5.02 -0.16 5.61
CA GLY A 105 -3.64 -0.29 5.17
C GLY A 105 -2.95 -1.55 5.72
N VAL A 106 -3.11 -1.85 7.01
CA VAL A 106 -2.58 -3.08 7.63
C VAL A 106 -3.10 -4.34 6.92
N LEU A 107 -4.38 -4.37 6.53
CA LEU A 107 -4.97 -5.49 5.80
C LEU A 107 -4.33 -5.70 4.42
N VAL A 108 -3.89 -4.64 3.74
CA VAL A 108 -3.12 -4.75 2.49
C VAL A 108 -1.80 -5.49 2.75
N GLY A 109 -1.08 -5.12 3.81
CA GLY A 109 0.16 -5.79 4.19
C GLY A 109 -0.07 -7.27 4.54
N VAL A 110 -1.14 -7.58 5.27
CA VAL A 110 -1.54 -8.97 5.57
C VAL A 110 -1.83 -9.75 4.28
N ALA A 111 -2.55 -9.18 3.32
CA ALA A 111 -2.82 -9.83 2.04
C ALA A 111 -1.52 -10.16 1.28
N ALA A 112 -0.56 -9.24 1.27
CA ALA A 112 0.76 -9.46 0.67
C ALA A 112 1.53 -10.58 1.36
N ASP A 113 1.57 -10.57 2.70
CA ASP A 113 2.24 -11.57 3.52
C ASP A 113 1.62 -12.98 3.31
N LEU A 114 0.29 -13.07 3.27
CA LEU A 114 -0.44 -14.31 2.99
C LEU A 114 -0.13 -14.83 1.58
N ALA A 115 -0.21 -13.97 0.55
CA ALA A 115 0.09 -14.35 -0.82
C ALA A 115 1.53 -14.89 -0.94
N PHE A 116 2.51 -14.19 -0.36
CA PHE A 116 3.90 -14.63 -0.40
C PHE A 116 4.13 -15.95 0.35
N ARG A 117 3.42 -16.18 1.47
CA ARG A 117 3.55 -17.39 2.27
C ARG A 117 2.94 -18.61 1.59
N PHE A 118 1.75 -18.47 1.01
CA PHE A 118 0.92 -19.59 0.57
C PHE A 118 0.99 -19.87 -0.94
N LEU A 119 1.61 -19.00 -1.75
CA LEU A 119 1.83 -19.32 -3.17
C LEU A 119 2.68 -20.59 -3.35
N PRO A 120 2.28 -21.53 -4.24
CA PRO A 120 2.96 -22.81 -4.43
C PRO A 120 4.44 -22.67 -4.74
N GLN A 121 5.26 -23.59 -4.22
CA GLN A 121 6.71 -23.62 -4.48
C GLN A 121 7.06 -24.05 -5.91
N ALA A 122 6.13 -24.71 -6.61
CA ALA A 122 6.29 -25.08 -8.02
C ALA A 122 6.37 -23.85 -8.96
N VAL A 123 5.88 -22.69 -8.51
CA VAL A 123 5.97 -21.43 -9.26
C VAL A 123 7.35 -20.81 -9.02
N SER A 124 8.04 -20.41 -10.10
CA SER A 124 9.36 -19.77 -9.98
C SER A 124 9.34 -18.54 -9.03
N PRO A 125 10.42 -18.28 -8.26
CA PRO A 125 10.44 -17.18 -7.29
C PRO A 125 10.04 -15.81 -7.84
N GLY A 126 10.49 -15.46 -9.06
CA GLY A 126 10.13 -14.21 -9.72
C GLY A 126 8.64 -14.11 -10.03
N ARG A 127 8.02 -15.19 -10.56
CA ARG A 127 6.57 -15.24 -10.77
C ARG A 127 5.79 -15.18 -9.46
N ARG A 128 6.26 -15.86 -8.40
CA ARG A 128 5.62 -15.77 -7.06
C ARG A 128 5.61 -14.32 -6.57
N ALA A 129 6.74 -13.62 -6.69
CA ALA A 129 6.84 -12.22 -6.29
C ALA A 129 5.93 -11.31 -7.14
N ALA A 130 5.85 -11.54 -8.46
CA ALA A 130 4.90 -10.83 -9.33
C ALA A 130 3.45 -11.07 -8.91
N ILE A 131 3.05 -12.32 -8.62
CA ILE A 131 1.69 -12.63 -8.15
C ILE A 131 1.43 -11.98 -6.79
N THR A 132 2.38 -12.01 -5.85
CA THR A 132 2.27 -11.30 -4.57
C THR A 132 2.04 -9.80 -4.79
N GLY A 133 2.79 -9.19 -5.71
CA GLY A 133 2.62 -7.78 -6.06
C GLY A 133 1.25 -7.49 -6.67
N ALA A 134 0.76 -8.33 -7.59
CA ALA A 134 -0.58 -8.21 -8.15
C ALA A 134 -1.66 -8.29 -7.05
N VAL A 135 -1.57 -9.28 -6.16
CA VAL A 135 -2.49 -9.42 -5.01
C VAL A 135 -2.43 -8.18 -4.10
N THR A 136 -1.24 -7.62 -3.88
CA THR A 136 -1.07 -6.40 -3.08
C THR A 136 -1.76 -5.19 -3.75
N GLY A 137 -1.61 -5.03 -5.07
CA GLY A 137 -2.31 -4.00 -5.84
C GLY A 137 -3.84 -4.17 -5.81
N GLY A 138 -4.32 -5.41 -5.92
CA GLY A 138 -5.74 -5.72 -5.77
C GLY A 138 -6.26 -5.44 -4.35
N ALA A 139 -5.48 -5.76 -3.33
CA ALA A 139 -5.82 -5.45 -1.94
C ALA A 139 -5.88 -3.93 -1.69
N LEU A 140 -4.93 -3.15 -2.24
CA LEU A 140 -5.00 -1.68 -2.22
C LEU A 140 -6.29 -1.18 -2.87
N PHE A 141 -6.67 -1.71 -4.03
CA PHE A 141 -7.91 -1.34 -4.70
C PHE A 141 -9.13 -1.59 -3.81
N VAL A 142 -9.27 -2.82 -3.30
CA VAL A 142 -10.43 -3.24 -2.50
C VAL A 142 -10.51 -2.44 -1.21
N THR A 143 -9.40 -2.29 -0.49
CA THR A 143 -9.37 -1.57 0.79
C THR A 143 -9.65 -0.08 0.61
N THR A 144 -9.13 0.54 -0.46
CA THR A 144 -9.41 1.95 -0.78
C THR A 144 -10.88 2.16 -1.15
N TYR A 145 -11.44 1.28 -1.98
CA TYR A 145 -12.87 1.31 -2.29
C TYR A 145 -13.74 1.14 -1.04
N LEU A 146 -13.39 0.20 -0.16
CA LEU A 146 -14.08 0.01 1.12
C LEU A 146 -13.97 1.25 2.01
N ALA A 147 -12.80 1.88 2.08
CA ALA A 147 -12.61 3.11 2.84
C ALA A 147 -13.56 4.22 2.36
N MET A 148 -13.57 4.47 1.04
CA MET A 148 -14.38 5.53 0.44
C MET A 148 -15.89 5.27 0.57
N THR A 149 -16.32 4.01 0.55
CA THR A 149 -17.73 3.65 0.67
C THR A 149 -18.25 3.63 2.11
N THR A 150 -17.39 3.41 3.10
CA THR A 150 -17.83 3.14 4.49
C THR A 150 -17.35 4.14 5.52
N LEU A 151 -16.23 4.85 5.29
CA LEU A 151 -15.65 5.75 6.29
C LEU A 151 -16.10 7.21 6.11
N TYR A 152 -16.63 7.56 4.93
CA TYR A 152 -17.05 8.91 4.59
C TYR A 152 -18.56 9.08 4.74
N ALA A 153 -19.00 10.27 5.14
CA ALA A 153 -20.42 10.58 5.33
C ALA A 153 -21.21 10.56 4.02
N SER A 154 -20.54 10.84 2.90
CA SER A 154 -21.11 10.75 1.55
C SER A 154 -20.01 10.41 0.54
N PRO A 155 -20.26 9.50 -0.42
CA PRO A 155 -19.34 9.25 -1.53
C PRO A 155 -19.01 10.51 -2.35
N ALA A 156 -19.87 11.52 -2.31
CA ALA A 156 -19.66 12.80 -3.00
C ALA A 156 -18.47 13.59 -2.43
N SER A 157 -18.11 13.43 -1.15
CA SER A 157 -16.97 14.16 -0.57
C SER A 157 -15.62 13.69 -1.12
N GLN A 158 -15.59 12.49 -1.69
CA GLN A 158 -14.39 11.87 -2.27
C GLN A 158 -14.58 11.59 -3.77
N GLN A 159 -15.46 12.33 -4.43
CA GLN A 159 -15.95 11.99 -5.78
C GLN A 159 -14.83 11.88 -6.82
N THR A 160 -13.81 12.74 -6.73
CA THR A 160 -12.61 12.70 -7.58
C THR A 160 -11.90 11.35 -7.52
N HIS A 161 -11.74 10.76 -6.33
CA HIS A 161 -11.12 9.44 -6.18
C HIS A 161 -12.13 8.31 -6.38
N PHE A 162 -13.34 8.46 -5.85
CA PHE A 162 -14.37 7.44 -5.87
C PHE A 162 -14.73 6.99 -7.29
N VAL A 163 -14.72 7.90 -8.27
CA VAL A 163 -14.92 7.57 -9.69
C VAL A 163 -13.88 6.56 -10.20
N PHE A 164 -12.63 6.62 -9.74
CA PHE A 164 -11.59 5.66 -10.12
C PHE A 164 -11.87 4.25 -9.61
N PHE A 165 -12.47 4.12 -8.42
CA PHE A 165 -12.74 2.83 -7.79
C PHE A 165 -14.14 2.27 -8.08
N SER A 166 -15.05 3.10 -8.60
CA SER A 166 -16.41 2.71 -8.98
C SER A 166 -16.59 2.66 -10.50
N GLN A 167 -16.74 3.83 -11.14
CA GLN A 167 -17.07 3.95 -12.56
C GLN A 167 -15.93 3.54 -13.48
N ARG A 168 -14.67 3.76 -13.06
CA ARG A 168 -13.46 3.38 -13.79
C ARG A 168 -12.76 2.16 -13.18
N ALA A 169 -13.49 1.33 -12.44
CA ALA A 169 -12.95 0.19 -11.71
C ALA A 169 -12.12 -0.75 -12.60
N PHE A 170 -12.56 -1.04 -13.84
CA PHE A 170 -11.79 -1.90 -14.75
C PHE A 170 -10.40 -1.35 -15.08
N PHE A 171 -10.32 -0.04 -15.33
CA PHE A 171 -9.04 0.62 -15.57
C PHE A 171 -8.18 0.60 -14.32
N SER A 172 -8.71 1.09 -13.19
CA SER A 172 -7.92 1.24 -11.96
C SER A 172 -7.47 -0.10 -11.39
N LEU A 173 -8.37 -1.10 -11.34
CA LEU A 173 -8.03 -2.45 -10.92
C LEU A 173 -6.98 -3.06 -11.85
N GLY A 174 -7.18 -3.01 -13.18
CA GLY A 174 -6.22 -3.51 -14.15
C GLY A 174 -4.85 -2.84 -14.01
N TRP A 175 -4.83 -1.52 -13.86
CA TRP A 175 -3.62 -0.73 -13.63
C TRP A 175 -2.89 -1.14 -12.36
N MET A 176 -3.62 -1.27 -11.23
CA MET A 176 -3.04 -1.63 -9.94
C MET A 176 -2.54 -3.07 -9.90
N LEU A 177 -3.26 -4.01 -10.52
CA LEU A 177 -2.82 -5.41 -10.65
C LEU A 177 -1.54 -5.50 -11.49
N LEU A 178 -1.52 -4.85 -12.66
CA LEU A 178 -0.37 -4.89 -13.58
C LEU A 178 0.86 -4.22 -12.98
N ASN A 179 0.72 -3.00 -12.50
CA ASN A 179 1.82 -2.27 -11.85
C ASN A 179 2.26 -2.96 -10.56
N GLY A 180 1.32 -3.55 -9.82
CA GLY A 180 1.63 -4.40 -8.68
C GLY A 180 2.48 -5.60 -9.08
N ALA A 181 2.15 -6.29 -10.17
CA ALA A 181 2.93 -7.42 -10.66
C ALA A 181 4.36 -7.02 -11.05
N PHE A 182 4.53 -5.92 -11.79
CA PHE A 182 5.84 -5.39 -12.13
C PHE A 182 6.64 -4.97 -10.89
N ALA A 183 5.99 -4.33 -9.92
CA ALA A 183 6.62 -3.94 -8.67
C ALA A 183 7.08 -5.16 -7.86
N GLY A 184 6.25 -6.21 -7.77
CA GLY A 184 6.61 -7.45 -7.11
C GLY A 184 7.79 -8.18 -7.77
N TYR A 185 7.80 -8.24 -9.11
CA TYR A 185 8.95 -8.79 -9.84
C TYR A 185 10.22 -7.96 -9.61
N THR A 186 10.10 -6.63 -9.64
CA THR A 186 11.23 -5.72 -9.39
C THR A 186 11.76 -5.87 -7.96
N ALA A 187 10.87 -5.97 -6.96
CA ALA A 187 11.23 -6.24 -5.57
C ALA A 187 12.06 -7.53 -5.43
N HIS A 188 11.73 -8.56 -6.20
CA HIS A 188 12.51 -9.80 -6.24
C HIS A 188 13.89 -9.60 -6.87
N ALA A 189 13.95 -8.94 -8.03
CA ALA A 189 15.21 -8.68 -8.73
C ALA A 189 16.17 -7.82 -7.89
N LEU A 190 15.66 -6.80 -7.18
CA LEU A 190 16.45 -5.97 -6.27
C LEU A 190 16.96 -6.78 -5.06
N ALA A 191 16.11 -7.63 -4.48
CA ALA A 191 16.49 -8.45 -3.33
C ALA A 191 17.57 -9.50 -3.65
N GLN A 192 17.70 -9.92 -4.91
CA GLN A 192 18.76 -10.82 -5.36
C GLN A 192 20.12 -10.13 -5.52
N ARG A 193 20.16 -8.81 -5.68
CA ARG A 193 21.39 -8.03 -5.88
C ARG A 193 21.99 -7.48 -4.58
N ALA A 194 21.34 -7.69 -3.42
CA ALA A 194 21.63 -7.03 -2.15
C ALA A 194 21.90 -7.98 -0.98
#